data_AF-A0A932M8J2-F1
#
_entry.id   AF-A0A932M8J2-F1
#
_cell.length_a   1.000
_cell.length_b   1.000
_cell.length_c   1.000
_cell.angle_alpha   90.00
_cell.angle_beta   90.00
_cell.angle_gamma   90.00
#
_symmetry.space_group_name_H-M   'P 1'
#
loop_
_entity.id
_entity.type
_entity.pdbx_description
1 polymer ?
#
loop_
_entity_poly.entity_id
_entity_poly.type
_entity_poly.pdbx_seq_one_letter_code
_entity_poly.pdbx_strand_id
1 'polypeptide(L)'
;MGVEIKLTDKEFPVSPVFIDFLHRHIEEKGFEASWHDQLSEALVPAQAEERQQAAVAVADRVLQNPAGQKAILRSYELLTALMVGQPDKLRLVHERYRFVCVVGCPRHGGSYLTKQLFVAVGMDPDQVPNAIAHDGFPDAAPFQFKENYNSLTTMIQNMAEYLAMVEVFFANSRVFDNLIVVPKKATKAAYHGAFFHTALGPNTEYVITLRHPLPACISTYEKSTGLPQDGKFKVRGNIEEWARRDAIFTGADPDKLMEQDYFEVYLRYWEQYHYDLALTGLAASRNWSVVVYGGERMMDLAASYFKRFKSRGKPEAFKVFDNRRRHPQWRNSADAAVRRVAGVWTSVGLAFPVEELMECW
;
A
#
# COMPACT_ATOMS: atom_id res chain seq x y z
N MET A 1 -37.06 -11.53 -18.81
CA MET A 1 -36.74 -12.58 -17.83
C MET A 1 -35.94 -11.94 -16.72
N GLY A 2 -36.41 -11.99 -15.47
CA GLY A 2 -35.66 -11.51 -14.31
C GLY A 2 -35.01 -12.71 -13.62
N VAL A 3 -33.69 -12.81 -13.68
CA VAL A 3 -32.91 -13.74 -12.85
C VAL A 3 -32.41 -12.93 -11.65
N GLU A 4 -32.68 -13.40 -10.44
CA GLU A 4 -32.22 -12.77 -9.20
C GLU A 4 -31.02 -13.52 -8.63
N ILE A 5 -29.95 -12.80 -8.30
CA ILE A 5 -28.80 -13.32 -7.56
C ILE A 5 -28.80 -12.63 -6.20
N LYS A 6 -28.89 -13.40 -5.12
CA LYS A 6 -28.78 -12.90 -3.73
C LYS A 6 -27.43 -13.28 -3.17
N LEU A 7 -26.72 -12.26 -2.67
CA LEU A 7 -25.47 -12.41 -1.96
C LEU A 7 -25.70 -11.96 -0.52
N THR A 8 -25.14 -12.70 0.42
CA THR A 8 -25.23 -12.44 1.86
C THR A 8 -23.83 -12.29 2.46
N ASP A 9 -23.78 -12.04 3.76
CA ASP A 9 -22.55 -12.07 4.55
C ASP A 9 -21.88 -13.45 4.58
N LYS A 10 -22.53 -14.51 4.09
CA LYS A 10 -21.88 -15.81 3.87
C LYS A 10 -20.94 -15.80 2.67
N GLU A 11 -21.33 -15.15 1.59
CA GLU A 11 -20.52 -15.03 0.38
C GLU A 11 -19.53 -13.87 0.49
N PHE A 12 -19.90 -12.81 1.20
CA PHE A 12 -19.10 -11.60 1.43
C PHE A 12 -19.02 -11.24 2.92
N PRO A 13 -18.36 -12.05 3.75
CA PRO A 13 -18.27 -11.78 5.19
C PRO A 13 -17.45 -10.54 5.45
N VAL A 14 -17.94 -9.65 6.32
CA VAL A 14 -17.23 -8.43 6.72
C VAL A 14 -15.81 -8.77 7.17
N SER A 15 -14.80 -8.06 6.67
CA SER A 15 -13.42 -8.42 6.99
C SER A 15 -13.10 -8.23 8.48
N PRO A 16 -12.25 -9.10 9.07
CA PRO A 16 -11.77 -8.94 10.44
C PRO A 16 -11.14 -7.57 10.72
N VAL A 17 -10.46 -6.99 9.72
CA VAL A 17 -9.80 -5.69 9.82
C VAL A 17 -10.83 -4.57 9.99
N PHE A 18 -11.93 -4.63 9.25
CA PHE A 18 -12.98 -3.63 9.36
C PHE A 18 -13.77 -3.75 10.67
N ILE A 19 -14.04 -4.98 11.12
CA ILE A 19 -14.67 -5.22 12.43
C ILE A 19 -13.82 -4.68 13.58
N ASP A 20 -12.50 -4.96 13.61
CA ASP A 20 -11.61 -4.42 14.65
C ASP A 20 -11.57 -2.89 14.63
N PHE A 21 -11.48 -2.28 13.44
CA PHE A 21 -11.53 -0.83 13.30
C PHE A 21 -12.82 -0.24 13.89
N LEU A 22 -13.99 -0.78 13.53
CA LEU A 22 -15.28 -0.29 14.02
C LEU A 22 -15.41 -0.48 15.53
N HIS A 23 -15.02 -1.64 16.05
CA HIS A 23 -15.03 -1.93 17.48
C HIS A 23 -14.20 -0.91 18.27
N ARG A 24 -12.96 -0.64 17.83
CA ARG A 24 -12.09 0.35 18.50
C ARG A 24 -12.65 1.77 18.39
N HIS A 25 -13.18 2.14 17.23
CA HIS A 25 -13.80 3.45 17.04
C HIS A 25 -15.02 3.65 17.94
N ILE A 26 -15.91 2.65 18.02
CA ILE A 26 -17.14 2.69 18.83
C ILE A 26 -16.83 2.73 20.33
N GLU A 27 -15.84 1.97 20.77
CA GLU A 27 -15.44 1.92 22.18
C GLU A 27 -14.41 2.99 22.56
N GLU A 28 -14.11 3.93 21.65
CA GLU A 28 -13.10 4.99 21.83
C GLU A 28 -11.73 4.45 22.31
N LYS A 29 -11.39 3.24 21.86
CA LYS A 29 -10.11 2.60 22.15
C LYS A 29 -9.03 3.13 21.22
N GLY A 30 -7.81 3.21 21.74
CA GLY A 30 -6.63 3.49 20.93
C GLY A 30 -6.49 2.47 19.77
N PHE A 31 -6.06 2.97 18.62
CA PHE A 31 -5.76 2.11 17.48
C PHE A 31 -4.36 1.52 17.59
N GLU A 32 -4.18 0.36 16.98
CA GLU A 32 -2.82 -0.09 16.65
C GLU A 32 -2.26 0.82 15.56
N ALA A 33 -1.24 1.59 15.93
CA ALA A 33 -0.42 2.37 15.03
C ALA A 33 1.00 1.84 15.11
N SER A 34 1.51 1.28 14.01
CA SER A 34 2.87 0.78 13.92
C SER A 34 3.70 1.71 13.02
N TRP A 35 4.05 2.88 13.54
CA TRP A 35 5.06 3.73 12.92
C TRP A 35 6.42 3.39 13.49
N HIS A 36 7.07 2.39 12.92
CA HIS A 36 8.45 2.13 13.29
C HIS A 36 9.34 3.29 12.83
N ASP A 37 10.23 3.76 13.70
CA ASP A 37 11.32 4.59 13.25
C ASP A 37 12.15 3.80 12.22
N GLN A 38 12.80 4.49 11.27
CA GLN A 38 13.52 3.82 10.17
C GLN A 38 14.57 2.79 10.66
N LEU A 39 15.00 2.86 11.93
CA LEU A 39 16.00 2.01 12.55
C LEU A 39 15.39 0.80 13.27
N SER A 40 14.20 0.90 13.87
CA SER A 40 13.59 -0.14 14.71
C SER A 40 12.58 -1.05 13.98
N GLU A 41 12.27 -0.79 12.72
CA GLU A 41 11.33 -1.62 11.94
C GLU A 41 11.80 -3.08 11.85
N ALA A 42 10.96 -4.02 12.29
CA ALA A 42 11.16 -5.47 12.17
C ALA A 42 10.05 -6.07 11.29
N LEU A 43 10.40 -7.02 10.41
CA LEU A 43 9.43 -7.70 9.54
C LEU A 43 8.84 -8.90 10.28
N VAL A 44 7.95 -8.67 11.24
CA VAL A 44 7.27 -9.75 11.97
C VAL A 44 6.16 -10.33 11.08
N PRO A 45 5.98 -11.67 11.04
CA PRO A 45 4.87 -12.30 10.33
C PRO A 45 3.53 -11.75 10.81
N ALA A 46 2.62 -11.52 9.86
CA ALA A 46 1.25 -11.16 10.16
C ALA A 46 0.56 -12.28 10.98
N GLN A 47 0.21 -12.01 12.25
CA GLN A 47 -0.68 -12.86 13.06
C GLN A 47 -2.11 -12.76 12.50
N ALA A 48 -2.37 -13.39 11.36
CA ALA A 48 -3.66 -13.33 10.69
C ALA A 48 -4.74 -14.10 11.48
N GLU A 49 -4.40 -15.26 12.04
CA GLU A 49 -5.32 -16.10 12.82
C GLU A 49 -5.74 -15.44 14.14
N GLU A 50 -4.81 -14.84 14.88
CA GLU A 50 -5.13 -14.14 16.12
C GLU A 50 -6.06 -12.94 15.87
N ARG A 51 -5.81 -12.17 14.80
CA ARG A 51 -6.68 -11.05 14.40
C ARG A 51 -8.07 -11.53 13.99
N GLN A 52 -8.16 -12.67 13.30
CA GLN A 52 -9.44 -13.27 12.95
C GLN A 52 -10.22 -13.70 14.20
N GLN A 53 -9.56 -14.36 15.16
CA GLN A 53 -10.18 -14.77 16.42
C GLN A 53 -10.64 -13.56 17.25
N ALA A 54 -9.81 -12.52 17.35
CA ALA A 54 -10.16 -11.29 18.05
C ALA A 54 -11.36 -10.58 17.41
N ALA A 55 -11.42 -10.53 16.08
CA ALA A 55 -12.55 -9.93 15.36
C ALA A 55 -13.86 -10.71 15.57
N VAL A 56 -13.81 -12.05 15.52
CA VAL A 56 -14.98 -12.91 15.80
C VAL A 56 -15.52 -12.66 17.21
N ALA A 57 -14.64 -12.48 18.20
CA ALA A 57 -15.05 -12.25 19.59
C ALA A 57 -15.79 -10.91 19.82
N VAL A 58 -15.63 -9.93 18.92
CA VAL A 58 -16.23 -8.58 19.06
C VAL A 58 -17.28 -8.26 17.99
N ALA A 59 -17.42 -9.10 16.97
CA ALA A 59 -18.31 -8.89 15.83
C ALA A 59 -19.76 -8.64 16.26
N ASP A 60 -20.30 -9.46 17.19
CA ASP A 60 -21.68 -9.30 17.68
C ASP A 60 -21.93 -7.93 18.31
N ARG A 61 -20.94 -7.37 19.01
CA ARG A 61 -21.07 -6.04 19.64
C ARG A 61 -21.12 -4.94 18.59
N VAL A 62 -20.29 -5.03 17.56
CA VAL A 62 -20.31 -4.07 16.43
C VAL A 62 -21.64 -4.16 15.69
N LEU A 63 -22.12 -5.38 15.44
CA LEU A 63 -23.39 -5.65 14.75
C LEU A 63 -24.61 -5.21 15.55
N GLN A 64 -24.54 -5.14 16.88
CA GLN A 64 -25.62 -4.63 17.72
C GLN A 64 -25.56 -3.11 17.92
N ASN A 65 -24.47 -2.45 17.57
CA ASN A 65 -24.31 -1.01 17.70
C ASN A 65 -24.85 -0.27 16.44
N PRO A 66 -25.73 0.75 16.59
CA PRO A 66 -26.29 1.48 15.44
C PRO A 66 -25.24 2.13 14.51
N ALA A 67 -24.13 2.64 15.07
CA ALA A 67 -23.05 3.22 14.28
C ALA A 67 -22.29 2.13 13.50
N GLY A 68 -22.05 0.97 14.13
CA GLY A 68 -21.45 -0.20 13.49
C GLY A 68 -22.30 -0.73 12.34
N GLN A 69 -23.61 -0.93 12.58
CA GLN A 69 -24.57 -1.33 11.55
C GLN A 69 -24.58 -0.36 10.36
N LYS A 70 -24.61 0.95 10.63
CA LYS A 70 -24.60 1.98 9.58
C LYS A 70 -23.33 1.90 8.73
N ALA A 71 -22.17 1.72 9.34
CA ALA A 71 -20.90 1.61 8.62
C ALA A 71 -20.81 0.32 7.78
N ILE A 72 -21.31 -0.80 8.30
CA ILE A 72 -21.36 -2.09 7.58
C ILE A 72 -22.34 -2.02 6.40
N LEU A 73 -23.53 -1.46 6.59
CA LEU A 73 -24.47 -1.24 5.49
C LEU A 73 -23.85 -0.33 4.41
N ARG A 74 -23.15 0.73 4.84
CA ARG A 74 -22.45 1.62 3.93
C ARG A 74 -21.34 0.91 3.13
N SER A 75 -20.59 -0.02 3.74
CA SER A 75 -19.60 -0.80 2.98
C SER A 75 -20.26 -1.75 1.97
N TYR A 76 -21.41 -2.36 2.28
CA TYR A 76 -22.13 -3.19 1.31
C TYR A 76 -22.74 -2.39 0.15
N GLU A 77 -23.23 -1.17 0.41
CA GLU A 77 -23.66 -0.25 -0.66
C GLU A 77 -22.51 0.07 -1.61
N LEU A 78 -21.33 0.38 -1.06
CA LEU A 78 -20.12 0.68 -1.83
C LEU A 78 -19.60 -0.56 -2.57
N LEU A 79 -19.64 -1.74 -1.95
CA LEU A 79 -19.26 -3.02 -2.57
C LEU A 79 -20.13 -3.29 -3.79
N THR A 80 -21.44 -3.18 -3.63
CA THR A 80 -22.39 -3.38 -4.74
C THR A 80 -22.12 -2.38 -5.86
N ALA A 81 -21.90 -1.11 -5.52
CA ALA A 81 -21.59 -0.08 -6.50
C ALA A 81 -20.30 -0.36 -7.28
N LEU A 82 -19.25 -0.85 -6.60
CA LEU A 82 -17.98 -1.21 -7.24
C LEU A 82 -18.12 -2.45 -8.13
N MET A 83 -18.88 -3.47 -7.68
CA MET A 83 -19.05 -4.72 -8.44
C MET A 83 -19.86 -4.52 -9.73
N VAL A 84 -20.90 -3.68 -9.70
CA VAL A 84 -21.81 -3.50 -10.84
C VAL A 84 -21.55 -2.22 -11.64
N GLY A 85 -20.53 -1.43 -11.26
CA GLY A 85 -20.14 -0.23 -11.99
C GLY A 85 -21.13 0.93 -11.83
N GLN A 86 -21.40 1.37 -10.60
CA GLN A 86 -22.26 2.52 -10.29
C GLN A 86 -21.45 3.72 -9.78
N PRO A 87 -20.75 4.47 -10.66
CA PRO A 87 -19.84 5.55 -10.26
C PRO A 87 -20.54 6.67 -9.47
N ASP A 88 -21.83 6.93 -9.72
CA ASP A 88 -22.60 7.95 -9.01
C ASP A 88 -22.69 7.69 -7.49
N LYS A 89 -22.60 6.43 -7.06
CA LYS A 89 -22.59 6.05 -5.65
C LYS A 89 -21.27 6.38 -4.96
N LEU A 90 -20.18 6.50 -5.72
CA LEU A 90 -18.87 6.94 -5.25
C LEU A 90 -18.72 8.46 -5.27
N ARG A 91 -19.59 9.19 -5.97
CA ARG A 91 -19.49 10.64 -6.15
C ARG A 91 -19.36 11.42 -4.84
N LEU A 92 -20.12 11.05 -3.80
CA LEU A 92 -20.03 11.69 -2.49
C LEU A 92 -18.64 11.52 -1.84
N VAL A 93 -17.98 10.39 -2.08
CA VAL A 93 -16.60 10.17 -1.64
C VAL A 93 -15.66 11.07 -2.43
N HIS A 94 -15.79 11.10 -3.76
CA HIS A 94 -14.92 11.87 -4.65
C HIS A 94 -15.06 13.40 -4.49
N GLU A 95 -16.25 13.88 -4.13
CA GLU A 95 -16.55 15.29 -3.88
C GLU A 95 -16.14 15.76 -2.48
N ARG A 96 -15.92 14.83 -1.53
CA ARG A 96 -15.58 15.15 -0.14
C ARG A 96 -14.10 14.91 0.19
N TYR A 97 -13.49 13.89 -0.42
CA TYR A 97 -12.15 13.44 -0.08
C TYR A 97 -11.17 13.62 -1.25
N ARG A 98 -9.93 14.00 -0.91
CA ARG A 98 -8.77 14.02 -1.80
C ARG A 98 -7.74 13.05 -1.26
N PHE A 99 -7.59 11.91 -1.92
CA PHE A 99 -6.59 10.92 -1.55
C PHE A 99 -5.21 11.38 -2.01
N VAL A 100 -4.21 11.27 -1.14
CA VAL A 100 -2.80 11.45 -1.48
C VAL A 100 -2.10 10.14 -1.16
N CYS A 101 -1.88 9.34 -2.20
CA CYS A 101 -1.38 7.99 -2.14
C CYS A 101 0.13 7.96 -2.38
N VAL A 102 0.90 7.56 -1.37
CA VAL A 102 2.31 7.24 -1.51
C VAL A 102 2.43 5.78 -1.97
N VAL A 103 2.96 5.57 -3.17
CA VAL A 103 3.07 4.26 -3.82
C VAL A 103 4.52 3.96 -4.10
N GLY A 104 4.96 2.73 -3.92
CA GLY A 104 6.31 2.32 -4.26
C GLY A 104 6.65 0.98 -3.62
N CYS A 105 7.61 0.29 -4.22
CA CYS A 105 8.05 -1.01 -3.74
C CYS A 105 8.53 -0.87 -2.27
N PRO A 106 8.37 -1.89 -1.42
CA PRO A 106 8.89 -1.84 -0.06
C PRO A 106 10.35 -1.39 0.00
N ARG A 107 10.70 -0.68 1.07
CA ARG A 107 12.04 -0.08 1.33
C ARG A 107 12.39 1.13 0.47
N HIS A 108 11.42 1.76 -0.19
CA HIS A 108 11.62 2.97 -1.02
C HIS A 108 11.36 4.30 -0.28
N GLY A 109 11.16 4.28 1.04
CA GLY A 109 10.88 5.50 1.82
C GLY A 109 9.40 5.89 1.92
N GLY A 110 8.50 5.08 1.36
CA GLY A 110 7.05 5.35 1.40
C GLY A 110 6.47 5.51 2.81
N SER A 111 6.92 4.74 3.80
CA SER A 111 6.48 4.89 5.20
C SER A 111 6.84 6.25 5.78
N TYR A 112 8.05 6.77 5.49
CA TYR A 112 8.47 8.10 5.93
C TYR A 112 7.57 9.19 5.34
N LEU A 113 7.37 9.21 4.02
CA LEU A 113 6.54 10.24 3.38
C LEU A 113 5.09 10.17 3.83
N THR A 114 4.55 8.96 4.04
CA THR A 114 3.18 8.80 4.54
C THR A 114 3.05 9.37 5.96
N LYS A 115 4.03 9.10 6.85
CA LYS A 115 4.07 9.67 8.19
C LYS A 115 4.10 11.20 8.15
N GLN A 116 5.02 11.77 7.36
CA GLN A 116 5.17 13.22 7.22
C GLN A 116 3.90 13.87 6.65
N LEU A 117 3.19 13.18 5.75
CA LEU A 117 1.94 13.66 5.19
C LEU A 117 0.80 13.69 6.23
N PHE A 118 0.68 12.69 7.11
CA PHE A 118 -0.24 12.75 8.26
C PHE A 118 0.05 13.93 9.18
N VAL A 119 1.32 14.12 9.55
CA VAL A 119 1.74 15.27 10.37
C VAL A 119 1.43 16.61 9.66
N ALA A 120 1.67 16.69 8.36
CA ALA A 120 1.40 17.89 7.57
C ALA A 120 -0.10 18.25 7.53
N VAL A 121 -1.00 17.28 7.53
CA VAL A 121 -2.46 17.53 7.60
C VAL A 121 -2.97 17.73 9.04
N GLY A 122 -2.09 17.68 10.03
CA GLY A 122 -2.41 17.94 11.44
C GLY A 122 -2.90 16.71 12.21
N MET A 123 -2.55 15.51 11.76
CA MET A 123 -2.84 14.26 12.47
C MET A 123 -1.60 13.73 13.18
N ASP A 124 -1.81 13.17 14.37
CA ASP A 124 -0.80 12.38 15.05
C ASP A 124 -0.74 10.98 14.41
N PRO A 125 0.36 10.58 13.75
CA PRO A 125 0.48 9.27 13.15
C PRO A 125 0.19 8.13 14.13
N ASP A 126 0.60 8.25 15.40
CA ASP A 126 0.44 7.19 16.40
C ASP A 126 -1.04 6.97 16.83
N GLN A 127 -1.95 7.83 16.37
CA GLN A 127 -3.40 7.68 16.54
C GLN A 127 -4.10 7.22 15.24
N VAL A 128 -3.37 7.05 14.14
CA VAL A 128 -3.93 6.62 12.86
C VAL A 128 -3.96 5.09 12.80
N PRO A 129 -5.13 4.47 12.56
CA PRO A 129 -5.21 3.02 12.43
C PRO A 129 -4.34 2.50 11.29
N ASN A 130 -3.67 1.38 11.52
CA ASN A 130 -2.84 0.73 10.50
C ASN A 130 -3.60 0.44 9.19
N ALA A 131 -4.87 0.05 9.28
CA ALA A 131 -5.73 -0.19 8.11
C ALA A 131 -6.01 1.09 7.29
N ILE A 132 -6.02 2.26 7.93
CA ILE A 132 -6.10 3.55 7.27
C ILE A 132 -4.75 3.90 6.64
N ALA A 133 -3.66 3.87 7.41
CA ALA A 133 -2.38 4.40 6.96
C ALA A 133 -1.60 3.49 5.99
N HIS A 134 -1.54 2.18 6.26
CA HIS A 134 -0.58 1.27 5.66
C HIS A 134 -1.16 0.42 4.53
N ASP A 135 -0.26 -0.28 3.83
CA ASP A 135 -0.51 -1.12 2.65
C ASP A 135 -1.06 -2.52 2.95
N GLY A 136 -1.38 -2.79 4.22
CA GLY A 136 -2.06 -4.02 4.61
C GLY A 136 -3.51 -4.10 4.14
N PHE A 137 -4.16 -2.95 3.94
CA PHE A 137 -5.59 -2.86 3.61
C PHE A 137 -5.86 -1.62 2.72
N PRO A 138 -6.62 -1.71 1.62
CA PRO A 138 -7.19 -2.91 1.02
C PRO A 138 -6.14 -3.93 0.60
N ASP A 139 -6.45 -5.22 0.73
CA ASP A 139 -5.58 -6.26 0.19
C ASP A 139 -5.80 -6.42 -1.33
N ALA A 140 -4.78 -6.05 -2.10
CA ALA A 140 -4.79 -6.05 -3.56
C ALA A 140 -3.58 -6.84 -4.09
N ALA A 141 -3.60 -8.16 -3.90
CA ALA A 141 -2.57 -9.07 -4.43
C ALA A 141 -2.78 -9.37 -5.93
N PRO A 142 -1.77 -9.90 -6.64
CA PRO A 142 -1.96 -10.53 -7.95
C PRO A 142 -3.11 -11.54 -7.92
N PHE A 143 -3.75 -11.75 -9.08
CA PHE A 143 -4.95 -12.57 -9.15
C PHE A 143 -4.70 -14.01 -8.67
N GLN A 144 -5.54 -14.47 -7.74
CA GLN A 144 -5.63 -15.86 -7.33
C GLN A 144 -7.09 -16.27 -7.26
N PHE A 145 -7.33 -17.52 -7.64
CA PHE A 145 -8.63 -18.15 -7.56
C PHE A 145 -8.47 -19.56 -6.97
N LYS A 146 -8.96 -19.75 -5.75
CA LYS A 146 -8.90 -21.01 -5.02
C LYS A 146 -10.21 -21.21 -4.24
N GLU A 147 -10.37 -22.38 -3.64
CA GLU A 147 -11.56 -22.68 -2.84
C GLU A 147 -11.82 -21.57 -1.80
N ASN A 148 -13.03 -21.01 -1.82
CA ASN A 148 -13.50 -19.93 -0.96
C ASN A 148 -12.66 -18.63 -0.99
N TYR A 149 -11.87 -18.39 -2.05
CA TYR A 149 -11.07 -17.17 -2.17
C TYR A 149 -10.91 -16.72 -3.63
N ASN A 150 -11.24 -15.44 -3.86
CA ASN A 150 -11.04 -14.75 -5.11
C ASN A 150 -10.43 -13.37 -4.84
N SER A 151 -9.21 -13.14 -5.29
CA SER A 151 -8.48 -11.90 -5.01
C SER A 151 -9.21 -10.64 -5.50
N LEU A 152 -9.96 -10.70 -6.60
CA LEU A 152 -10.69 -9.53 -7.11
C LEU A 152 -11.86 -9.17 -6.21
N THR A 153 -12.68 -10.14 -5.84
CA THR A 153 -13.86 -9.87 -5.00
C THR A 153 -13.44 -9.47 -3.59
N THR A 154 -12.39 -10.09 -3.05
CA THR A 154 -11.76 -9.67 -1.79
C THR A 154 -11.21 -8.25 -1.87
N MET A 155 -10.49 -7.88 -2.94
CA MET A 155 -9.98 -6.53 -3.13
C MET A 155 -11.12 -5.51 -3.20
N ILE A 156 -12.18 -5.79 -3.96
CA ILE A 156 -13.32 -4.89 -4.14
C ILE A 156 -14.03 -4.69 -2.79
N GLN A 157 -14.27 -5.76 -2.04
CA GLN A 157 -14.84 -5.70 -0.70
C GLN A 157 -13.96 -4.86 0.24
N ASN A 158 -12.67 -5.16 0.33
CA ASN A 158 -11.76 -4.42 1.19
C ASN A 158 -11.68 -2.93 0.81
N MET A 159 -11.77 -2.59 -0.47
CA MET A 159 -11.85 -1.20 -0.91
C MET A 159 -13.15 -0.53 -0.45
N ALA A 160 -14.29 -1.20 -0.57
CA ALA A 160 -15.57 -0.69 -0.09
C ALA A 160 -15.57 -0.44 1.43
N GLU A 161 -15.04 -1.39 2.19
CA GLU A 161 -14.83 -1.26 3.62
C GLU A 161 -13.86 -0.11 3.95
N TYR A 162 -12.73 -0.01 3.23
CA TYR A 162 -11.78 1.09 3.41
C TYR A 162 -12.42 2.46 3.18
N LEU A 163 -13.23 2.62 2.14
CA LEU A 163 -13.94 3.87 1.88
C LEU A 163 -14.96 4.20 3.00
N ALA A 164 -15.66 3.21 3.54
CA ALA A 164 -16.52 3.39 4.71
C ALA A 164 -15.71 3.78 5.97
N MET A 165 -14.55 3.15 6.19
CA MET A 165 -13.63 3.52 7.26
C MET A 165 -13.13 4.96 7.13
N VAL A 166 -12.83 5.40 5.91
CA VAL A 166 -12.45 6.80 5.62
C VAL A 166 -13.58 7.75 5.98
N GLU A 167 -14.81 7.44 5.59
CA GLU A 167 -15.98 8.25 5.94
C GLU A 167 -16.18 8.40 7.46
N VAL A 168 -15.91 7.32 8.22
CA VAL A 168 -16.00 7.31 9.69
C VAL A 168 -14.83 8.06 10.33
N PHE A 169 -13.59 7.68 10.00
CA PHE A 169 -12.39 8.20 10.66
C PHE A 169 -12.15 9.69 10.36
N PHE A 170 -12.36 10.10 9.11
CA PHE A 170 -12.06 11.46 8.68
C PHE A 170 -13.27 12.41 8.78
N ALA A 171 -14.41 11.97 9.33
CA ALA A 171 -15.67 12.73 9.32
C ALA A 171 -15.53 14.20 9.76
N ASN A 172 -14.72 14.44 10.80
CA ASN A 172 -14.48 15.76 11.42
C ASN A 172 -13.09 16.33 11.13
N SER A 173 -12.39 15.80 10.12
CA SER A 173 -11.05 16.26 9.76
C SER A 173 -11.06 17.66 9.15
N ARG A 174 -9.90 18.33 9.25
CA ARG A 174 -9.70 19.64 8.65
C ARG A 174 -9.82 19.58 7.12
N VAL A 175 -10.46 20.60 6.57
CA VAL A 175 -10.65 20.78 5.14
C VAL A 175 -9.53 21.64 4.54
N PHE A 176 -9.05 21.24 3.36
CA PHE A 176 -8.07 21.93 2.54
C PHE A 176 -8.60 22.04 1.12
N ASP A 177 -8.78 23.27 0.61
CA ASP A 177 -9.35 23.53 -0.72
C ASP A 177 -10.73 22.86 -0.91
N ASN A 178 -11.60 22.98 0.10
CA ASN A 178 -12.93 22.37 0.17
C ASN A 178 -12.97 20.83 0.23
N LEU A 179 -11.82 20.16 0.32
CA LEU A 179 -11.72 18.70 0.44
C LEU A 179 -11.00 18.25 1.71
N ILE A 180 -11.36 17.08 2.22
CA ILE A 180 -10.61 16.42 3.30
C ILE A 180 -9.46 15.62 2.67
N VAL A 181 -8.24 15.88 3.10
CA VAL A 181 -7.05 15.17 2.59
C VAL A 181 -6.91 13.83 3.32
N VAL A 182 -6.80 12.74 2.56
CA VAL A 182 -6.65 11.37 3.07
C VAL A 182 -5.27 10.84 2.68
N PRO A 183 -4.28 10.90 3.58
CA PRO A 183 -2.97 10.28 3.36
C PRO A 183 -3.09 8.76 3.33
N LYS A 184 -2.43 8.10 2.37
CA LYS A 184 -2.42 6.64 2.28
C LYS A 184 -1.10 6.11 1.74
N LYS A 185 -0.50 5.12 2.42
CA LYS A 185 0.49 4.25 1.79
C LYS A 185 -0.24 3.18 0.97
N ALA A 186 -0.09 3.21 -0.35
CA ALA A 186 -0.83 2.35 -1.27
C ALA A 186 0.11 1.49 -2.12
N THR A 187 1.10 0.84 -1.50
CA THR A 187 2.08 -0.03 -2.19
C THR A 187 1.42 -1.01 -3.15
N LYS A 188 0.29 -1.62 -2.76
CA LYS A 188 -0.42 -2.62 -3.56
C LYS A 188 -1.24 -2.04 -4.71
N ALA A 189 -1.37 -0.72 -4.84
CA ALA A 189 -2.03 -0.09 -5.97
C ALA A 189 -1.32 -0.39 -7.31
N ALA A 190 -0.03 -0.75 -7.27
CA ALA A 190 0.71 -1.16 -8.46
C ALA A 190 0.05 -2.34 -9.19
N TYR A 191 -0.52 -3.30 -8.47
CA TYR A 191 -1.09 -4.52 -9.06
C TYR A 191 -2.43 -4.30 -9.77
N HIS A 192 -3.20 -3.31 -9.32
CA HIS A 192 -4.57 -3.03 -9.79
C HIS A 192 -4.80 -1.53 -10.00
N GLY A 193 -3.89 -0.88 -10.74
CA GLY A 193 -3.79 0.57 -10.84
C GLY A 193 -5.07 1.28 -11.28
N ALA A 194 -5.69 0.81 -12.36
CA ALA A 194 -6.94 1.37 -12.88
C ALA A 194 -8.10 1.28 -11.87
N PHE A 195 -8.16 0.19 -11.11
CA PHE A 195 -9.17 0.01 -10.07
C PHE A 195 -8.99 1.04 -8.94
N PHE A 196 -7.77 1.18 -8.41
CA PHE A 196 -7.48 2.19 -7.38
C PHE A 196 -7.76 3.61 -7.87
N HIS A 197 -7.33 3.94 -9.09
CA HIS A 197 -7.57 5.27 -9.67
C HIS A 197 -9.06 5.60 -9.79
N THR A 198 -9.86 4.65 -10.26
CA THR A 198 -11.30 4.82 -10.44
C THR A 198 -12.04 4.87 -9.10
N ALA A 199 -11.68 3.98 -8.17
CA ALA A 199 -12.35 3.87 -6.87
C ALA A 199 -12.08 5.08 -5.97
N LEU A 200 -10.84 5.58 -5.91
CA LEU A 200 -10.45 6.71 -5.07
C LEU A 200 -10.85 8.07 -5.69
N GLY A 201 -11.03 8.11 -7.00
CA GLY A 201 -11.60 9.24 -7.72
C GLY A 201 -10.58 10.15 -8.40
N PRO A 202 -11.06 11.09 -9.23
CA PRO A 202 -10.23 11.85 -10.17
C PRO A 202 -9.24 12.83 -9.53
N ASN A 203 -9.50 13.24 -8.29
CA ASN A 203 -8.63 14.15 -7.54
C ASN A 203 -7.51 13.42 -6.78
N THR A 204 -7.41 12.09 -6.91
CA THR A 204 -6.37 11.31 -6.24
C THR A 204 -4.99 11.66 -6.78
N GLU A 205 -4.05 11.87 -5.86
CA GLU A 205 -2.64 12.13 -6.17
C GLU A 205 -1.82 10.87 -5.89
N TYR A 206 -0.93 10.52 -6.80
CA TYR A 206 0.00 9.41 -6.66
C TYR A 206 1.43 9.93 -6.59
N VAL A 207 2.08 9.67 -5.46
CA VAL A 207 3.48 9.99 -5.21
C VAL A 207 4.26 8.69 -5.26
N ILE A 208 4.99 8.49 -6.35
CA ILE A 208 5.73 7.26 -6.62
C ILE A 208 7.14 7.36 -6.04
N THR A 209 7.42 6.51 -5.07
CA THR A 209 8.73 6.38 -4.45
C THR A 209 9.57 5.35 -5.16
N LEU A 210 10.74 5.75 -5.63
CA LEU A 210 11.68 4.90 -6.33
C LEU A 210 12.97 4.76 -5.54
N ARG A 211 13.52 3.55 -5.47
CA ARG A 211 14.85 3.28 -4.94
C ARG A 211 15.53 2.24 -5.79
N HIS A 212 16.85 2.36 -5.90
CA HIS A 212 17.66 1.39 -6.60
C HIS A 212 17.50 -0.03 -6.00
N PRO A 213 17.38 -1.09 -6.82
CA PRO A 213 17.07 -2.44 -6.31
C PRO A 213 18.15 -2.99 -5.39
N LEU A 214 19.42 -2.62 -5.58
CA LEU A 214 20.53 -3.07 -4.73
C LEU A 214 20.37 -2.66 -3.24
N PRO A 215 20.35 -1.35 -2.89
CA PRO A 215 20.16 -0.93 -1.50
C PRO A 215 18.77 -1.26 -0.95
N ALA A 216 17.74 -1.36 -1.80
CA ALA A 216 16.42 -1.81 -1.39
C ALA A 216 16.42 -3.31 -0.98
N CYS A 217 17.12 -4.17 -1.73
CA CYS A 217 17.34 -5.57 -1.40
C CYS A 217 18.13 -5.71 -0.10
N ILE A 218 19.22 -4.96 0.04
CA ILE A 218 20.04 -4.92 1.26
C ILE A 218 19.18 -4.56 2.46
N SER A 219 18.42 -3.47 2.35
CA SER A 219 17.53 -3.07 3.43
C SER A 219 16.46 -4.12 3.73
N THR A 220 16.05 -4.94 2.76
CA THR A 220 15.06 -6.00 2.97
C THR A 220 15.66 -7.13 3.79
N TYR A 221 16.77 -7.73 3.34
CA TYR A 221 17.34 -8.86 4.05
C TYR A 221 17.83 -8.48 5.45
N GLU A 222 18.33 -7.26 5.66
CA GLU A 222 18.78 -6.81 6.99
C GLU A 222 17.64 -6.74 8.00
N LYS A 223 16.44 -6.35 7.55
CA LYS A 223 15.24 -6.35 8.37
C LYS A 223 14.61 -7.74 8.51
N SER A 224 14.95 -8.67 7.62
CA SER A 224 14.63 -10.11 7.68
C SER A 224 15.75 -10.95 8.30
N THR A 225 16.41 -10.45 9.35
CA THR A 225 17.48 -11.17 10.12
C THR A 225 18.81 -11.43 9.41
N GLY A 226 19.09 -10.73 8.30
CA GLY A 226 20.35 -10.78 7.56
C GLY A 226 20.22 -11.48 6.19
N LEU A 227 21.32 -11.56 5.43
CA LEU A 227 21.35 -12.38 4.21
C LEU A 227 21.46 -13.86 4.60
N PRO A 228 20.69 -14.78 4.00
CA PRO A 228 20.86 -16.22 4.25
C PRO A 228 22.32 -16.65 4.00
N GLN A 229 22.85 -17.50 4.88
CA GLN A 229 24.26 -17.92 4.82
C GLN A 229 24.62 -18.66 3.52
N ASP A 230 23.66 -19.38 2.96
CA ASP A 230 23.75 -20.09 1.68
C ASP A 230 23.54 -19.17 0.46
N GLY A 231 23.22 -17.89 0.68
CA GLY A 231 22.92 -16.91 -0.37
C GLY A 231 21.58 -17.17 -1.09
N LYS A 232 20.81 -18.17 -0.66
CA LYS A 232 19.58 -18.61 -1.33
C LYS A 232 18.35 -17.88 -0.82
N PHE A 233 17.32 -17.85 -1.65
CA PHE A 233 16.07 -17.19 -1.30
C PHE A 233 15.36 -17.90 -0.14
N LYS A 234 14.88 -17.12 0.83
CA LYS A 234 14.11 -17.63 1.99
C LYS A 234 13.02 -16.64 2.35
N VAL A 235 11.84 -17.16 2.73
CA VAL A 235 10.74 -16.35 3.26
C VAL A 235 10.86 -16.26 4.77
N ARG A 236 11.16 -15.06 5.28
CA ARG A 236 11.30 -14.78 6.72
C ARG A 236 10.47 -13.56 7.15
N GLY A 237 9.91 -12.82 6.20
CA GLY A 237 9.01 -11.70 6.44
C GLY A 237 8.11 -11.39 5.25
N ASN A 238 7.24 -10.40 5.41
CA ASN A 238 6.18 -10.09 4.44
C ASN A 238 6.69 -9.72 3.04
N ILE A 239 7.81 -9.00 2.94
CA ILE A 239 8.37 -8.58 1.64
C ILE A 239 8.90 -9.79 0.86
N GLU A 240 9.55 -10.73 1.54
CA GLU A 240 10.01 -11.97 0.91
C GLU A 240 8.82 -12.85 0.51
N GLU A 241 7.76 -12.87 1.31
CA GLU A 241 6.52 -13.55 0.90
C GLU A 241 5.89 -12.92 -0.35
N TRP A 242 5.93 -11.59 -0.50
CA TRP A 242 5.46 -10.92 -1.71
C TRP A 242 6.34 -11.27 -2.92
N ALA A 243 7.67 -11.26 -2.75
CA ALA A 243 8.59 -11.68 -3.80
C ALA A 243 8.34 -13.15 -4.22
N ARG A 244 8.08 -14.04 -3.26
CA ARG A 244 7.73 -15.44 -3.52
C ARG A 244 6.43 -15.55 -4.32
N ARG A 245 5.37 -14.89 -3.85
CA ARG A 245 4.04 -14.88 -4.47
C ARG A 245 4.10 -14.36 -5.90
N ASP A 246 4.79 -13.23 -6.12
CA ASP A 246 4.86 -12.57 -7.42
C ASP A 246 5.72 -13.39 -8.41
N ALA A 247 6.79 -14.02 -7.93
CA ALA A 247 7.58 -14.96 -8.73
C ALA A 247 6.71 -16.14 -9.20
N ILE A 248 5.93 -16.75 -8.30
CA ILE A 248 5.03 -17.86 -8.66
C ILE A 248 3.94 -17.39 -9.63
N PHE A 249 3.34 -16.22 -9.38
CA PHE A 249 2.31 -15.64 -10.25
C PHE A 249 2.82 -15.42 -11.68
N THR A 250 4.08 -15.04 -11.83
CA THR A 250 4.74 -14.83 -13.14
C THR A 250 5.34 -16.12 -13.73
N GLY A 251 5.08 -17.29 -13.14
CA GLY A 251 5.39 -18.60 -13.69
C GLY A 251 6.66 -19.26 -13.15
N ALA A 252 7.24 -18.76 -12.05
CA ALA A 252 8.35 -19.45 -11.40
C ALA A 252 7.88 -20.78 -10.77
N ASP A 253 8.71 -21.81 -10.91
CA ASP A 253 8.53 -23.12 -10.29
C ASP A 253 8.61 -23.00 -8.76
N PRO A 254 7.51 -23.26 -8.00
CA PRO A 254 7.51 -23.15 -6.54
C PRO A 254 8.56 -24.02 -5.86
N ASP A 255 8.84 -25.21 -6.41
CA ASP A 255 9.72 -26.20 -5.79
C ASP A 255 11.20 -25.79 -5.90
N LYS A 256 11.54 -25.02 -6.95
CA LYS A 256 12.92 -24.55 -7.20
C LYS A 256 13.18 -23.14 -6.72
N LEU A 257 12.15 -22.41 -6.31
CA LEU A 257 12.26 -20.99 -5.98
C LEU A 257 13.21 -20.74 -4.79
N MET A 258 13.22 -21.64 -3.81
CA MET A 258 14.09 -21.53 -2.63
C MET A 258 15.55 -21.90 -2.93
N GLU A 259 15.83 -22.50 -4.09
CA GLU A 259 17.18 -22.85 -4.54
C GLU A 259 17.84 -21.72 -5.35
N GLN A 260 17.05 -20.71 -5.75
CA GLN A 260 17.52 -19.54 -6.49
C GLN A 260 18.28 -18.57 -5.57
N ASP A 261 19.16 -17.78 -6.18
CA ASP A 261 19.92 -16.78 -5.47
C ASP A 261 18.99 -15.67 -4.95
N TYR A 262 19.20 -15.26 -3.70
CA TYR A 262 18.33 -14.30 -3.01
C TYR A 262 18.12 -13.01 -3.81
N PHE A 263 19.22 -12.46 -4.34
CA PHE A 263 19.18 -11.21 -5.09
C PHE A 263 18.44 -11.34 -6.42
N GLU A 264 18.54 -12.48 -7.11
CA GLU A 264 17.84 -12.68 -8.38
C GLU A 264 16.33 -12.71 -8.20
N VAL A 265 15.85 -13.42 -7.18
CA VAL A 265 14.42 -13.46 -6.84
C VAL A 265 13.92 -12.07 -6.46
N TYR A 266 14.67 -11.36 -5.62
CA TYR A 266 14.32 -9.98 -5.24
C TYR A 266 14.32 -9.03 -6.44
N LEU A 267 15.31 -9.14 -7.33
CA LEU A 267 15.44 -8.25 -8.49
C LEU A 267 14.26 -8.42 -9.46
N ARG A 268 13.81 -9.66 -9.71
CA ARG A 268 12.61 -9.94 -10.51
C ARG A 268 11.36 -9.34 -9.87
N TYR A 269 11.20 -9.49 -8.56
CA TYR A 269 10.11 -8.85 -7.82
C TYR A 269 10.14 -7.32 -7.98
N TRP A 270 11.31 -6.70 -7.83
CA TRP A 270 11.47 -5.26 -8.01
C TRP A 270 11.11 -4.84 -9.46
N GLU A 271 11.61 -5.54 -10.47
CA GLU A 271 11.29 -5.24 -11.87
C GLU A 271 9.78 -5.35 -12.14
N GLN A 272 9.17 -6.47 -11.75
CA GLN A 272 7.75 -6.71 -11.97
C GLN A 272 6.90 -5.62 -11.31
N TYR A 273 7.20 -5.25 -10.07
CA TYR A 273 6.48 -4.19 -9.37
C TYR A 273 6.48 -2.87 -10.15
N HIS A 274 7.63 -2.50 -10.75
CA HIS A 274 7.72 -1.25 -11.52
C HIS A 274 7.14 -1.37 -12.92
N TYR A 275 7.11 -2.55 -13.53
CA TYR A 275 6.31 -2.80 -14.73
C TYR A 275 4.82 -2.61 -14.41
N ASP A 276 4.34 -3.18 -13.31
CA ASP A 276 2.94 -3.08 -12.91
C ASP A 276 2.52 -1.62 -12.65
N LEU A 277 3.37 -0.81 -12.02
CA LEU A 277 3.14 0.64 -11.87
C LEU A 277 2.84 1.34 -13.20
N ALA A 278 3.57 0.98 -14.25
CA ALA A 278 3.42 1.59 -15.58
C ALA A 278 2.25 0.99 -16.37
N LEU A 279 1.96 -0.30 -16.19
CA LEU A 279 1.11 -1.07 -17.10
C LEU A 279 -0.30 -1.37 -16.57
N THR A 280 -0.58 -1.26 -15.26
CA THR A 280 -1.91 -1.61 -14.71
C THR A 280 -2.91 -0.46 -14.72
N GLY A 281 -2.57 0.66 -15.36
CA GLY A 281 -3.44 1.83 -15.53
C GLY A 281 -3.38 2.86 -14.40
N LEU A 282 -2.53 2.69 -13.39
CA LEU A 282 -2.32 3.72 -12.36
C LEU A 282 -1.77 5.03 -12.97
N ALA A 283 -0.88 4.87 -13.95
CA ALA A 283 -0.28 5.96 -14.74
C ALA A 283 -1.28 6.79 -15.56
N ALA A 284 -2.54 6.35 -15.69
CA ALA A 284 -3.59 7.16 -16.31
C ALA A 284 -3.97 8.38 -15.46
N SER A 285 -3.60 8.40 -14.17
CA SER A 285 -3.82 9.57 -13.31
C SER A 285 -2.97 10.75 -13.76
N ARG A 286 -3.62 11.91 -13.90
CA ARG A 286 -2.95 13.19 -14.22
C ARG A 286 -2.11 13.73 -13.06
N ASN A 287 -2.38 13.27 -11.83
CA ASN A 287 -1.70 13.73 -10.62
C ASN A 287 -0.64 12.72 -10.18
N TRP A 288 0.24 12.36 -11.11
CA TRP A 288 1.35 11.43 -10.90
C TRP A 288 2.64 12.21 -10.70
N SER A 289 3.37 11.90 -9.63
CA SER A 289 4.69 12.48 -9.35
C SER A 289 5.66 11.40 -8.91
N VAL A 290 6.95 11.61 -9.16
CA VAL A 290 8.01 10.66 -8.83
C VAL A 290 8.99 11.31 -7.87
N VAL A 291 9.40 10.57 -6.85
CA VAL A 291 10.47 10.95 -5.93
C VAL A 291 11.45 9.80 -5.79
N VAL A 292 12.72 10.06 -6.12
CA VAL A 292 13.80 9.08 -5.96
C VAL A 292 14.37 9.19 -4.56
N TYR A 293 14.61 8.03 -3.94
CA TYR A 293 15.23 7.88 -2.63
C TYR A 293 16.53 8.70 -2.56
N GLY A 294 16.63 9.51 -1.51
CA GLY A 294 17.71 10.46 -1.30
C GLY A 294 17.31 11.46 -0.22
N GLY A 295 18.27 11.89 0.60
CA GLY A 295 18.00 12.72 1.77
C GLY A 295 17.33 14.04 1.42
N GLU A 296 17.95 14.80 0.53
CA GLU A 296 17.45 16.09 0.05
C GLU A 296 16.07 15.96 -0.60
N ARG A 297 15.92 15.10 -1.61
CA ARG A 297 14.65 14.89 -2.33
C ARG A 297 13.49 14.47 -1.41
N MET A 298 13.74 13.58 -0.44
CA MET A 298 12.71 13.16 0.52
C MET A 298 12.34 14.27 1.51
N MET A 299 13.34 15.02 2.00
CA MET A 299 13.12 16.15 2.90
C MET A 299 12.40 17.32 2.22
N ASP A 300 12.74 17.62 0.97
CA ASP A 300 12.12 18.69 0.19
C ASP A 300 10.65 18.39 -0.10
N LEU A 301 10.35 17.16 -0.51
CA LEU A 301 8.98 16.72 -0.71
C LEU A 301 8.18 16.77 0.61
N ALA A 302 8.76 16.28 1.71
CA ALA A 302 8.12 16.37 3.02
C ALA A 302 7.88 17.84 3.41
N ALA A 303 8.87 18.72 3.26
CA ALA A 303 8.72 20.16 3.52
C ALA A 303 7.62 20.80 2.64
N SER A 304 7.49 20.35 1.39
CA SER A 304 6.43 20.81 0.49
C SER A 304 5.03 20.47 1.01
N TYR A 305 4.84 19.30 1.64
CA TYR A 305 3.56 18.94 2.28
C TYR A 305 3.23 19.89 3.42
N PHE A 306 4.19 20.18 4.30
CA PHE A 306 3.97 21.10 5.42
C PHE A 306 3.61 22.50 4.94
N LYS A 307 4.31 22.99 3.90
CA LYS A 307 3.98 24.27 3.26
C LYS A 307 2.59 24.25 2.65
N ARG A 308 2.28 23.22 1.85
CA ARG A 308 1.00 23.06 1.14
C ARG A 308 -0.19 23.02 2.08
N PHE A 309 -0.10 22.23 3.15
CA PHE A 309 -1.16 22.06 4.14
C PHE A 309 -1.08 23.03 5.31
N LYS A 310 -0.26 24.09 5.19
CA LYS A 310 -0.13 25.16 6.19
C LYS A 310 0.13 24.62 7.60
N SER A 311 0.94 23.56 7.69
CA SER A 311 1.39 23.00 8.96
C SER A 311 2.45 23.91 9.57
N ARG A 312 2.37 24.11 10.90
CA ARG A 312 3.36 24.90 11.65
C ARG A 312 4.59 24.08 12.06
N GLY A 313 4.54 22.77 11.90
CA GLY A 313 5.63 21.87 12.22
C GLY A 313 6.76 21.90 11.18
N LYS A 314 7.74 21.02 11.37
CA LYS A 314 8.79 20.73 10.39
C LYS A 314 8.83 19.23 10.14
N PRO A 315 9.23 18.79 8.94
CA PRO A 315 9.39 17.37 8.68
C PRO A 315 10.49 16.77 9.57
N GLU A 316 10.28 15.54 10.03
CA GLU A 316 11.33 14.77 10.71
C GLU A 316 12.50 14.52 9.76
N ALA A 317 13.71 14.42 10.29
CA ALA A 317 14.90 14.15 9.49
C ALA A 317 14.83 12.77 8.82
N PHE A 318 15.04 12.74 7.50
CA PHE A 318 15.16 11.51 6.74
C PHE A 318 16.58 10.92 6.88
N LYS A 319 16.68 9.64 7.26
CA LYS A 319 17.97 8.94 7.34
C LYS A 319 18.22 8.13 6.07
N VAL A 320 19.30 8.47 5.37
CA VAL A 320 19.81 7.70 4.22
C VAL A 320 20.77 6.63 4.73
N PHE A 321 20.61 5.39 4.26
CA PHE A 321 21.52 4.29 4.56
C PHE A 321 22.40 4.00 3.35
N ASP A 322 23.64 4.50 3.37
CA ASP A 322 24.58 4.31 2.27
C ASP A 322 25.15 2.88 2.27
N ASN A 323 24.54 2.02 1.45
CA ASN A 323 24.94 0.62 1.26
C ASN A 323 25.53 0.37 -0.15
N ARG A 324 25.92 1.41 -0.87
CA ARG A 324 26.28 1.36 -2.30
C ARG A 324 27.47 0.45 -2.63
N ARG A 325 28.38 0.28 -1.67
CA ARG A 325 29.63 -0.49 -1.84
C ARG A 325 29.47 -1.97 -1.51
N ARG A 326 28.30 -2.39 -1.02
CA ARG A 326 28.05 -3.80 -0.65
C ARG A 326 27.55 -4.58 -1.84
N HIS A 327 27.96 -5.85 -1.90
CA HIS A 327 27.65 -6.78 -2.99
C HIS A 327 27.96 -6.21 -4.39
N PRO A 328 29.21 -5.83 -4.68
CA PRO A 328 29.58 -5.28 -5.99
C PRO A 328 29.19 -6.21 -7.15
N GLN A 329 29.16 -7.52 -6.93
CA GLN A 329 28.74 -8.53 -7.91
C GLN A 329 27.27 -8.39 -8.34
N TRP A 330 26.41 -7.78 -7.53
CA TRP A 330 24.99 -7.56 -7.85
C TRP A 330 24.74 -6.29 -8.67
N ARG A 331 25.71 -5.37 -8.71
CA ARG A 331 25.55 -4.04 -9.30
C ARG A 331 25.18 -4.09 -10.78
N ASN A 332 25.89 -4.90 -11.58
CA ASN A 332 25.65 -4.96 -13.02
C ASN A 332 24.22 -5.43 -13.35
N SER A 333 23.74 -6.45 -12.65
CA SER A 333 22.37 -6.96 -12.81
C SER A 333 21.32 -5.94 -12.37
N ALA A 334 21.59 -5.23 -11.25
CA ALA A 334 20.75 -4.15 -10.74
C ALA A 334 20.62 -3.00 -11.75
N ASP A 335 21.74 -2.51 -12.28
CA ASP A 335 21.78 -1.39 -13.22
C ASP A 335 21.09 -1.77 -14.55
N ALA A 336 21.26 -3.03 -14.99
CA ALA A 336 20.56 -3.54 -16.17
C ALA A 336 19.03 -3.59 -15.95
N ALA A 337 18.57 -4.00 -14.76
CA ALA A 337 17.15 -4.00 -14.40
C ALA A 337 16.55 -2.59 -14.41
N VAL A 338 17.27 -1.60 -13.84
CA VAL A 338 16.87 -0.19 -13.85
C VAL A 338 16.64 0.30 -15.29
N ARG A 339 17.54 -0.04 -16.22
CA ARG A 339 17.41 0.32 -17.63
C ARG A 339 16.23 -0.37 -18.32
N ARG A 340 15.95 -1.64 -18.01
CA ARG A 340 14.77 -2.35 -18.54
C ARG A 340 13.46 -1.70 -18.07
N VAL A 341 13.35 -1.39 -16.77
CA VAL A 341 12.21 -0.66 -16.20
C VAL A 341 12.04 0.70 -16.87
N ALA A 342 13.13 1.45 -17.03
CA ALA A 342 13.09 2.73 -17.74
C ALA A 342 12.56 2.59 -19.18
N GLY A 343 12.96 1.53 -19.89
CA GLY A 343 12.45 1.23 -21.24
C GLY A 343 10.95 0.99 -21.26
N VAL A 344 10.40 0.23 -20.31
CA VAL A 344 8.95 -0.02 -20.20
C VAL A 344 8.17 1.24 -19.83
N TRP A 345 8.69 2.06 -18.91
CA TRP A 345 8.05 3.33 -18.57
C TRP A 345 8.01 4.27 -19.78
N THR A 346 9.12 4.35 -20.52
CA THR A 346 9.22 5.17 -21.74
C THR A 346 8.24 4.71 -22.80
N SER A 347 8.00 3.40 -22.96
CA SER A 347 7.09 2.88 -23.99
C SER A 347 5.62 3.24 -23.74
N VAL A 348 5.26 3.59 -22.50
CA VAL A 348 3.93 4.11 -22.13
C VAL A 348 3.93 5.62 -21.87
N GLY A 349 5.00 6.33 -22.25
CA GLY A 349 5.09 7.79 -22.16
C GLY A 349 5.43 8.35 -20.78
N LEU A 350 5.96 7.52 -19.88
CA LEU A 350 6.40 7.94 -18.55
C LEU A 350 7.92 8.19 -18.52
N ALA A 351 8.32 9.25 -17.82
CA ALA A 351 9.73 9.48 -17.51
C ALA A 351 10.17 8.60 -16.33
N PHE A 352 11.31 7.91 -16.49
CA PHE A 352 11.94 7.16 -15.41
C PHE A 352 13.31 7.79 -15.07
N PRO A 353 13.54 8.23 -13.80
CA PRO A 353 14.73 8.99 -13.41
C PRO A 353 15.95 8.08 -13.23
N VAL A 354 16.52 7.62 -14.36
CA VAL A 354 17.63 6.66 -14.36
C VAL A 354 18.86 7.25 -13.65
N GLU A 355 19.22 8.51 -13.92
CA GLU A 355 20.43 9.13 -13.38
C GLU A 355 20.38 9.18 -11.84
N GLU A 356 19.25 9.63 -11.30
CA GLU A 356 19.03 9.73 -9.87
C GLU A 356 18.97 8.35 -9.19
N LEU A 357 18.38 7.35 -9.85
CA LEU A 357 18.41 5.97 -9.32
C LEU A 357 19.83 5.39 -9.32
N MET A 358 20.65 5.71 -10.32
CA MET A 358 22.02 5.20 -10.44
C MET A 358 22.94 5.76 -9.35
N GLU A 359 22.57 6.87 -8.69
CA GLU A 359 23.21 7.34 -7.46
C GLU A 359 23.20 6.26 -6.35
N CYS A 360 22.21 5.35 -6.38
CA CYS A 360 22.11 4.12 -5.61
C CYS A 360 21.99 4.28 -4.08
N TRP A 361 21.32 5.35 -3.61
CA TRP A 361 21.07 5.60 -2.19
C TRP A 361 20.14 4.58 -1.50
#